data_AF-A0A9D4LB59-F1
#
_entry.id   AF-A0A9D4LB59-F1
#
_cell.length_a   1.000
_cell.length_b   1.000
_cell.length_c   1.000
_cell.angle_alpha   90.00
_cell.angle_beta   90.00
_cell.angle_gamma   90.00
#
_symmetry.space_group_name_H-M   'P 1'
#
loop_
_entity.id
_entity.type
_entity.pdbx_description
1 polymer ?
#
loop_
_entity_poly.entity_id
_entity_poly.type
_entity_poly.pdbx_seq_one_letter_code
_entity_poly.pdbx_strand_id
1 'polypeptide(L)'
;MVWKFKRRLRCADWKRQVLYYIGVAFSLILVWNIVVINLHFDSVESEIYIDAGGTSRRKHGTQRSETNVFHVSKIPFARTGLRYAFESRLRKLLEIMEIDLDNNVANVVTENVLTYDTYFPDRQLYCDDVMNITNMTFIASGWTKAVYKGVFRDIPVAIKTVDVKGQDVTTCMNEGNTETTCFVKAAKKIVKEIVVLQALTGQNVLKVLGFCLPRDTDDNLWVAMVTELGEAVDLIKLLQMSWEDRLRISMDVTAIVNMMSETPYGSLAMNDFRRQQFVLVNGVLKLSDVDDIGFRDLPCTRNSDCHVDFASMNFTQ
;
A
#
# COMPACT_ATOMS: atom_id res chain seq x y z
N MET A 1 -53.19 -40.95 -52.41
CA MET A 1 -52.95 -39.68 -51.68
C MET A 1 -52.37 -39.95 -50.27
N VAL A 2 -51.25 -40.69 -50.09
CA VAL A 2 -50.62 -40.88 -48.75
C VAL A 2 -49.12 -41.23 -48.86
N TRP A 3 -48.28 -40.40 -49.50
CA TRP A 3 -46.82 -40.67 -49.52
C TRP A 3 -45.91 -39.46 -49.27
N LYS A 4 -46.47 -38.25 -49.03
CA LYS A 4 -45.68 -37.02 -48.88
C LYS A 4 -45.43 -36.54 -47.43
N PHE A 5 -45.93 -37.22 -46.41
CA PHE A 5 -45.86 -36.71 -45.03
C PHE A 5 -44.73 -37.31 -44.16
N LYS A 6 -44.05 -38.38 -44.59
CA LYS A 6 -43.09 -39.12 -43.74
C LYS A 6 -41.64 -38.62 -43.78
N ARG A 7 -41.33 -37.54 -44.52
CA ARG A 7 -39.96 -36.99 -44.64
C ARG A 7 -39.66 -35.77 -43.77
N ARG A 8 -40.66 -35.08 -43.19
CA ARG A 8 -40.42 -33.87 -42.36
C ARG A 8 -40.12 -34.15 -40.88
N LEU A 9 -40.46 -35.32 -40.35
CA LEU A 9 -40.23 -35.65 -38.93
C LEU A 9 -38.82 -36.16 -38.62
N ARG A 10 -38.01 -36.53 -39.63
CA ARG A 10 -36.62 -36.99 -39.42
C ARG A 10 -35.57 -35.87 -39.31
N CYS A 11 -35.91 -34.62 -39.64
CA CYS A 11 -34.95 -33.51 -39.56
C CYS A 11 -34.97 -32.74 -38.23
N ALA A 12 -36.05 -32.86 -37.45
CA ALA A 12 -36.14 -32.23 -36.13
C ALA A 12 -35.31 -32.97 -35.06
N ASP A 13 -35.21 -34.30 -35.20
CA ASP A 13 -34.49 -35.17 -34.26
C ASP A 13 -32.96 -35.01 -34.37
N TRP A 14 -32.46 -34.85 -35.61
CA TRP A 14 -31.04 -34.64 -35.85
C TRP A 14 -30.51 -33.33 -35.24
N LYS A 15 -31.31 -32.25 -35.27
CA LYS A 15 -30.91 -30.98 -34.63
C LYS A 15 -30.85 -31.08 -33.11
N ARG A 16 -31.73 -31.84 -32.47
CA ARG A 16 -31.66 -32.10 -31.02
C ARG A 16 -30.46 -32.97 -30.65
N GLN A 17 -30.18 -34.00 -31.44
CA GLN A 17 -28.99 -34.83 -31.23
C GLN A 17 -27.70 -34.02 -31.39
N VAL A 18 -27.59 -33.18 -32.42
CA VAL A 18 -26.41 -32.33 -32.62
C VAL A 18 -26.23 -31.32 -31.48
N LEU A 19 -27.30 -30.67 -31.02
CA LEU A 19 -27.24 -29.76 -29.86
C LEU A 19 -26.85 -30.49 -28.56
N TYR A 20 -27.33 -31.72 -28.37
CA TYR A 20 -26.95 -32.56 -27.23
C TYR A 20 -25.45 -32.93 -27.27
N TYR A 21 -24.93 -33.36 -28.43
CA TYR A 21 -23.51 -33.68 -28.57
C TYR A 21 -22.61 -32.44 -28.44
N ILE A 22 -23.03 -31.27 -28.92
CA ILE A 22 -22.31 -30.01 -28.71
C ILE A 22 -22.29 -29.64 -27.23
N GLY A 23 -23.43 -29.77 -26.52
CA GLY A 23 -23.52 -29.51 -25.08
C GLY A 23 -22.63 -30.44 -24.26
N VAL A 24 -22.63 -31.74 -24.58
CA VAL A 24 -21.75 -32.73 -23.92
C VAL A 24 -20.28 -32.45 -24.21
N ALA A 25 -19.92 -32.09 -25.44
CA ALA A 25 -18.55 -31.73 -25.79
C ALA A 25 -18.08 -30.47 -25.04
N PHE A 26 -18.94 -29.45 -24.90
CA PHE A 26 -18.61 -28.23 -24.16
C PHE A 26 -18.40 -28.52 -22.66
N SER A 27 -19.25 -29.36 -22.07
CA SER A 27 -19.10 -29.82 -20.68
C SER A 27 -17.82 -30.62 -20.47
N LEU A 28 -17.45 -31.50 -21.41
CA LEU A 28 -16.20 -32.27 -21.34
C LEU A 28 -14.96 -31.37 -21.47
N ILE A 29 -15.01 -30.33 -22.32
CA ILE A 29 -13.92 -29.34 -22.44
C ILE A 29 -13.79 -28.53 -21.15
N LEU A 30 -14.90 -28.13 -20.53
CA LEU A 30 -14.89 -27.43 -19.24
C LEU A 30 -14.29 -28.30 -18.13
N VAL A 31 -14.72 -29.55 -18.02
CA VAL A 31 -14.17 -30.51 -17.04
C VAL A 31 -12.69 -30.76 -17.31
N TRP A 32 -12.28 -30.91 -18.57
CA TRP A 32 -10.87 -31.06 -18.94
C TRP A 32 -10.05 -29.83 -18.55
N ASN A 33 -10.53 -28.62 -18.81
CA ASN A 33 -9.84 -27.40 -18.41
C ASN A 33 -9.73 -27.28 -16.88
N ILE A 34 -10.78 -27.64 -16.13
CA ILE A 34 -10.75 -27.67 -14.66
C ILE A 34 -9.74 -28.71 -14.15
N VAL A 35 -9.70 -29.91 -14.76
CA VAL A 35 -8.72 -30.94 -14.41
C VAL A 35 -7.29 -30.51 -14.76
N VAL A 36 -7.07 -29.88 -15.92
CA VAL A 36 -5.74 -29.36 -16.30
C VAL A 36 -5.31 -28.22 -15.35
N ILE A 37 -6.21 -27.32 -14.97
CA ILE A 37 -5.92 -26.25 -14.00
C ILE A 37 -5.59 -26.83 -12.63
N ASN A 38 -6.35 -27.83 -12.15
CA ASN A 38 -6.06 -28.52 -10.89
C ASN A 38 -4.73 -29.30 -10.94
N LEU A 39 -4.44 -30.03 -12.03
CA LEU A 39 -3.17 -30.73 -12.20
C LEU A 39 -1.98 -29.78 -12.32
N HIS A 40 -2.18 -28.58 -12.87
CA HIS A 40 -1.15 -27.55 -12.90
C HIS A 40 -0.97 -26.89 -11.53
N PHE A 41 -2.03 -26.78 -10.73
CA PHE A 41 -1.94 -26.36 -9.32
C PHE A 41 -1.22 -27.40 -8.44
N ASP A 42 -1.49 -28.70 -8.63
CA ASP A 42 -0.77 -29.78 -7.93
C ASP A 42 0.73 -29.82 -8.30
N SER A 43 1.08 -29.41 -9.51
CA SER A 43 2.48 -29.25 -9.93
C SER A 43 3.19 -28.10 -9.21
N VAL A 44 2.45 -27.07 -8.77
CA VAL A 44 3.00 -25.93 -8.01
C VAL A 44 3.13 -26.26 -6.52
N GLU A 45 2.35 -27.22 -6.00
CA GLU A 45 2.49 -27.74 -4.63
C GLU A 45 3.67 -28.71 -4.43
N SER A 46 4.39 -29.07 -5.50
CA SER A 46 5.52 -30.01 -5.42
C SER A 46 6.90 -29.38 -5.24
N GLU A 47 7.00 -28.04 -5.25
CA GLU A 47 8.22 -27.35 -4.81
C GLU A 47 7.96 -26.62 -3.48
N ILE A 48 8.46 -27.27 -2.41
CA ILE A 48 8.61 -26.77 -1.04
C ILE A 48 7.37 -26.97 -0.14
N TYR A 49 7.06 -28.23 0.17
CA TYR A 49 6.36 -28.60 1.41
C TYR A 49 7.40 -28.83 2.52
N ILE A 50 7.49 -27.91 3.48
CA ILE A 50 8.29 -28.09 4.71
C ILE A 50 7.37 -28.66 5.77
N ASP A 51 7.58 -29.92 6.12
CA ASP A 51 6.91 -30.59 7.25
C ASP A 51 7.29 -29.89 8.58
N ALA A 52 6.34 -29.84 9.52
CA ALA A 52 6.42 -29.24 10.86
C ALA A 52 7.46 -29.89 11.80
N GLY A 53 8.36 -30.72 11.28
CA GLY A 53 9.46 -31.38 11.99
C GLY A 53 10.86 -31.13 11.40
N GLY A 54 11.02 -30.27 10.38
CA GLY A 54 12.34 -29.72 10.02
C GLY A 54 13.45 -30.73 9.65
N THR A 55 13.15 -31.81 8.92
CA THR A 55 14.21 -32.70 8.36
C THR A 55 14.03 -32.93 6.86
N SER A 56 14.98 -32.41 6.06
CA SER A 56 15.04 -32.60 4.60
C SER A 56 15.80 -33.88 4.24
N ARG A 57 15.13 -34.86 3.61
CA ARG A 57 15.80 -36.01 2.95
C ARG A 57 15.89 -35.75 1.44
N ARG A 58 17.11 -35.50 0.96
CA ARG A 58 17.43 -35.48 -0.49
C ARG A 58 17.38 -36.89 -1.07
N LYS A 59 16.61 -37.10 -2.14
CA LYS A 59 16.83 -38.23 -3.06
C LYS A 59 17.93 -37.85 -4.05
N HIS A 60 18.95 -38.69 -4.13
CA HIS A 60 20.06 -38.61 -5.07
C HIS A 60 19.58 -38.84 -6.51
N GLY A 61 20.01 -37.97 -7.43
CA GLY A 61 19.80 -38.12 -8.87
C GLY A 61 20.75 -37.23 -9.68
N THR A 62 21.96 -37.74 -9.91
CA THR A 62 22.88 -37.52 -11.05
C THR A 62 23.19 -36.11 -11.59
N GLN A 63 24.47 -35.76 -11.48
CA GLN A 63 25.18 -34.65 -12.13
C GLN A 63 25.01 -34.62 -13.66
N ARG A 64 24.85 -33.41 -14.22
CA ARG A 64 25.53 -33.03 -15.46
C ARG A 64 25.96 -31.57 -15.38
N SER A 65 27.27 -31.39 -15.46
CA SER A 65 28.00 -30.12 -15.55
C SER A 65 27.77 -29.49 -16.92
N GLU A 66 27.34 -28.23 -16.95
CA GLU A 66 27.67 -27.32 -18.05
C GLU A 66 27.67 -25.88 -17.51
N THR A 67 28.87 -25.34 -17.44
CA THR A 67 29.21 -23.96 -17.08
C THR A 67 28.79 -23.01 -18.19
N ASN A 68 27.89 -22.07 -17.90
CA ASN A 68 27.77 -20.81 -18.64
C ASN A 68 27.76 -19.65 -17.64
N VAL A 69 28.96 -19.13 -17.40
CA VAL A 69 29.18 -17.87 -16.67
C VAL A 69 28.71 -16.73 -17.58
N PHE A 70 27.54 -16.16 -17.28
CA PHE A 70 27.10 -14.93 -17.90
C PHE A 70 27.93 -13.76 -17.36
N HIS A 71 28.87 -13.29 -18.17
CA HIS A 71 29.54 -12.00 -17.97
C HIS A 71 28.54 -10.87 -18.27
N VAL A 72 28.00 -10.25 -17.23
CA VAL A 72 27.30 -8.97 -17.38
C VAL A 72 28.35 -7.87 -17.52
N SER A 73 28.51 -7.39 -18.75
CA SER A 73 29.32 -6.24 -19.13
C SER A 73 28.88 -4.98 -18.37
N LYS A 74 29.84 -4.34 -17.69
CA LYS A 74 29.72 -3.04 -17.03
C LYS A 74 29.29 -1.96 -18.04
N ILE A 75 28.18 -1.28 -17.77
CA ILE A 75 27.76 -0.04 -18.43
C ILE A 75 28.08 1.14 -17.48
N PRO A 76 28.59 2.29 -17.97
CA PRO A 76 29.25 3.27 -17.11
C PRO A 76 28.27 4.21 -16.39
N PHE A 77 28.37 4.20 -15.06
CA PHE A 77 28.60 5.32 -14.15
C PHE A 77 28.27 6.75 -14.67
N ALA A 78 27.11 7.29 -14.27
CA ALA A 78 26.84 8.75 -14.14
C ALA A 78 25.46 9.12 -13.55
N ARG A 79 24.52 8.17 -13.35
CA ARG A 79 23.15 8.46 -12.83
C ARG A 79 22.88 8.01 -11.40
N THR A 80 23.82 7.34 -10.74
CA THR A 80 23.66 6.74 -9.42
C THR A 80 23.83 7.73 -8.26
N GLY A 81 24.65 8.78 -8.41
CA GLY A 81 25.00 9.68 -7.30
C GLY A 81 23.84 10.47 -6.69
N LEU A 82 22.85 10.90 -7.50
CA LEU A 82 21.72 11.70 -7.01
C LEU A 82 20.70 10.86 -6.22
N ARG A 83 20.53 9.59 -6.62
CA ARG A 83 19.55 8.65 -6.03
C ARG A 83 20.01 8.19 -4.64
N TYR A 84 21.30 7.86 -4.49
CA TYR A 84 21.90 7.51 -3.20
C TYR A 84 21.95 8.68 -2.20
N ALA A 85 22.17 9.91 -2.69
CA ALA A 85 22.19 11.09 -1.83
C ALA A 85 20.79 11.45 -1.27
N PHE A 86 19.74 11.20 -2.05
CA PHE A 86 18.36 11.39 -1.62
C PHE A 86 17.89 10.25 -0.69
N GLU A 87 18.27 9.00 -1.00
CA GLU A 87 18.02 7.80 -0.19
C GLU A 87 18.59 7.93 1.23
N SER A 88 19.84 8.36 1.37
CA SER A 88 20.45 8.62 2.67
C SER A 88 19.77 9.76 3.43
N ARG A 89 19.18 10.74 2.74
CA ARG A 89 18.50 11.90 3.35
C ARG A 89 17.10 11.57 3.83
N LEU A 90 16.31 10.80 3.08
CA LEU A 90 14.99 10.35 3.55
C LEU A 90 15.12 9.40 4.74
N ARG A 91 16.10 8.47 4.67
CA ARG A 91 16.44 7.61 5.80
C ARG A 91 16.88 8.41 7.01
N LYS A 92 17.79 9.37 6.82
CA LYS A 92 18.23 10.28 7.88
C LYS A 92 17.11 11.19 8.39
N LEU A 93 16.16 11.61 7.56
CA LEU A 93 14.98 12.39 7.97
C LEU A 93 14.05 11.55 8.83
N LEU A 94 13.74 10.32 8.42
CA LEU A 94 12.93 9.40 9.21
C LEU A 94 13.63 9.00 10.52
N GLU A 95 14.95 8.78 10.49
CA GLU A 95 15.77 8.52 11.68
C GLU A 95 15.87 9.76 12.59
N ILE A 96 16.08 10.98 12.07
CA ILE A 96 16.10 12.24 12.85
C ILE A 96 14.75 12.47 13.51
N MET A 97 13.65 12.24 12.79
CA MET A 97 12.31 12.38 13.35
C MET A 97 12.02 11.34 14.44
N GLU A 98 12.70 10.19 14.43
CA GLU A 98 12.66 9.19 15.51
C GLU A 98 13.61 9.53 16.68
N ILE A 99 14.71 10.26 16.44
CA ILE A 99 15.79 10.52 17.42
C ILE A 99 15.71 11.92 18.09
N ASP A 100 15.30 12.99 17.40
CA ASP A 100 15.26 14.37 17.92
C ASP A 100 13.89 14.73 18.53
N LEU A 101 13.54 14.04 19.62
CA LEU A 101 12.24 14.19 20.28
C LEU A 101 12.13 15.28 21.35
N ASP A 102 13.21 16.04 21.65
CA ASP A 102 13.20 17.02 22.77
C ASP A 102 13.26 18.51 22.38
N ASN A 103 13.56 18.87 21.14
CA ASN A 103 13.68 20.29 20.76
C ASN A 103 12.80 20.71 19.57
N ASN A 104 12.21 21.89 19.72
CA ASN A 104 11.37 22.68 18.81
C ASN A 104 11.18 22.15 17.37
N VAL A 105 9.93 21.88 16.98
CA VAL A 105 9.53 21.62 15.58
C VAL A 105 9.95 22.76 14.65
N ALA A 106 10.02 23.99 15.17
CA ALA A 106 10.59 25.12 14.44
C ALA A 106 12.03 24.82 14.00
N ASN A 107 12.92 24.35 14.88
CA ASN A 107 14.34 24.09 14.58
C ASN A 107 14.59 22.85 13.70
N VAL A 108 13.64 21.90 13.64
CA VAL A 108 13.70 20.80 12.66
C VAL A 108 13.39 21.31 11.24
N VAL A 109 12.60 22.39 11.16
CA VAL A 109 12.17 23.03 9.90
C VAL A 109 13.08 24.21 9.52
N THR A 110 13.67 24.90 10.50
CA THR A 110 14.54 26.08 10.30
C THR A 110 16.01 25.72 10.52
N GLU A 111 16.78 25.96 9.46
CA GLU A 111 18.23 25.83 9.31
C GLU A 111 18.75 24.41 8.96
N ASN A 112 18.80 24.16 7.65
CA ASN A 112 19.65 23.19 6.93
C ASN A 112 19.17 21.73 6.72
N VAL A 113 17.92 21.38 7.03
CA VAL A 113 17.42 19.99 6.79
C VAL A 113 16.36 19.90 5.66
N LEU A 114 15.61 20.98 5.40
CA LEU A 114 14.59 21.05 4.33
C LEU A 114 14.82 22.21 3.35
N THR A 115 16.06 22.47 2.92
CA THR A 115 16.27 23.04 1.57
C THR A 115 15.98 21.94 0.55
N TYR A 116 14.73 21.50 0.50
CA TYR A 116 14.30 20.35 -0.27
C TYR A 116 14.04 20.85 -1.70
N ASP A 117 15.08 20.99 -2.51
CA ASP A 117 14.96 21.02 -3.99
C ASP A 117 14.59 19.62 -4.47
N THR A 118 13.41 19.18 -4.07
CA THR A 118 12.92 17.82 -4.27
C THR A 118 11.76 17.89 -5.20
N TYR A 119 12.12 17.99 -6.48
CA TYR A 119 11.30 17.70 -7.64
C TYR A 119 9.81 17.66 -7.32
N PHE A 120 9.26 18.82 -6.96
CA PHE A 120 7.87 18.97 -6.63
C PHE A 120 7.15 19.03 -7.97
N PRO A 121 6.20 18.13 -8.27
CA PRO A 121 5.43 18.23 -9.50
C PRO A 121 4.73 19.59 -9.55
N ASP A 122 4.59 20.18 -10.75
CA ASP A 122 4.08 21.53 -11.04
C ASP A 122 2.64 21.85 -10.57
N ARG A 123 2.07 21.09 -9.62
CA ARG A 123 0.68 21.19 -9.13
C ARG A 123 0.53 20.98 -7.62
N GLN A 124 1.51 21.40 -6.81
CA GLN A 124 1.38 21.27 -5.36
C GLN A 124 0.71 22.52 -4.75
N LEU A 125 -0.33 22.31 -3.92
CA LEU A 125 -1.02 23.40 -3.21
C LEU A 125 -0.11 23.98 -2.14
N TYR A 126 0.05 25.30 -2.16
CA TYR A 126 0.76 26.04 -1.11
C TYR A 126 -0.18 26.38 0.05
N CYS A 127 0.36 26.88 1.17
CA CYS A 127 -0.45 27.31 2.32
C CYS A 127 -1.62 28.23 1.91
N ASP A 128 -1.40 29.20 1.03
CA ASP A 128 -2.46 30.10 0.56
C ASP A 128 -3.57 29.35 -0.22
N ASP A 129 -3.20 28.32 -0.99
CA ASP A 129 -4.16 27.46 -1.68
C ASP A 129 -4.95 26.58 -0.70
N VAL A 130 -4.30 26.08 0.36
CA VAL A 130 -4.95 25.29 1.42
C VAL A 130 -5.99 26.14 2.15
N MET A 131 -5.70 27.42 2.39
CA MET A 131 -6.66 28.36 3.00
C MET A 131 -7.84 28.70 2.08
N ASN A 132 -7.67 28.55 0.76
CA ASN A 132 -8.73 28.75 -0.23
C ASN A 132 -9.65 27.54 -0.43
N ILE A 133 -9.45 26.45 0.32
CA ILE A 133 -10.34 25.29 0.28
C ILE A 133 -11.69 25.64 0.88
N THR A 134 -12.77 25.33 0.17
CA THR A 134 -14.14 25.67 0.56
C THR A 134 -14.96 24.43 0.93
N ASN A 135 -16.18 24.64 1.44
CA ASN A 135 -17.12 23.57 1.79
C ASN A 135 -16.53 22.51 2.73
N MET A 136 -15.79 22.96 3.74
CA MET A 136 -15.16 22.07 4.70
C MET A 136 -16.22 21.36 5.56
N THR A 137 -16.19 20.03 5.54
CA THR A 137 -17.04 19.17 6.38
C THR A 137 -16.18 18.14 7.08
N PHE A 138 -16.35 17.98 8.39
CA PHE A 138 -15.68 16.94 9.16
C PHE A 138 -16.06 15.54 8.65
N ILE A 139 -15.07 14.66 8.48
CA ILE A 139 -15.27 13.26 8.08
C ILE A 139 -15.02 12.33 9.27
N ALA A 140 -13.87 12.47 9.90
CA ALA A 140 -13.39 11.55 10.90
C ALA A 140 -12.30 12.19 11.77
N SER A 141 -12.13 11.65 12.97
CA SER A 141 -10.97 11.91 13.82
C SER A 141 -10.38 10.59 14.32
N GLY A 142 -9.07 10.60 14.54
CA GLY A 142 -8.32 9.50 15.11
C GLY A 142 -7.58 9.93 16.38
N TRP A 143 -6.55 9.17 16.73
CA TRP A 143 -5.72 9.45 17.91
C TRP A 143 -4.91 10.74 17.76
N THR A 144 -4.45 11.03 16.54
CA THR A 144 -3.56 12.15 16.24
C THR A 144 -4.19 13.17 15.31
N LYS A 145 -5.02 12.73 14.34
CA LYS A 145 -5.40 13.53 13.18
C LYS A 145 -6.91 13.69 13.08
N ALA A 146 -7.34 14.87 12.67
CA ALA A 146 -8.70 15.15 12.22
C ALA A 146 -8.69 15.26 10.69
N VAL A 147 -9.72 14.70 10.05
CA VAL A 147 -9.89 14.66 8.60
C VAL A 147 -11.15 15.40 8.21
N TYR A 148 -10.99 16.35 7.28
CA TYR A 148 -12.06 17.13 6.69
C TYR A 148 -12.14 16.86 5.20
N LYS A 149 -13.35 16.85 4.65
CA LYS A 149 -13.61 16.93 3.21
C LYS A 149 -13.71 18.40 2.86
N GLY A 150 -13.13 18.80 1.74
CA GLY A 150 -13.30 20.12 1.17
C GLY A 150 -13.34 20.09 -0.35
N VAL A 151 -13.44 21.26 -0.96
CA VAL A 151 -13.41 21.44 -2.41
C VAL A 151 -12.33 22.45 -2.78
N PHE A 152 -11.42 22.05 -3.65
CA PHE A 152 -10.39 22.91 -4.23
C PHE A 152 -10.52 22.91 -5.76
N ARG A 153 -10.82 24.07 -6.35
CA ARG A 153 -11.04 24.22 -7.81
C ARG A 153 -12.00 23.15 -8.37
N ASP A 154 -13.15 23.00 -7.72
CA ASP A 154 -14.20 22.01 -8.02
C ASP A 154 -13.79 20.53 -7.86
N ILE A 155 -12.60 20.26 -7.34
CA ILE A 155 -12.11 18.91 -7.06
C ILE A 155 -12.31 18.61 -5.57
N PRO A 156 -12.96 17.50 -5.20
CA PRO A 156 -13.08 17.09 -3.81
C PRO A 156 -11.71 16.64 -3.27
N VAL A 157 -11.35 17.16 -2.10
CA VAL A 157 -10.07 16.89 -1.44
C VAL A 157 -10.29 16.48 0.02
N ALA A 158 -9.33 15.76 0.58
CA ALA A 158 -9.26 15.50 2.02
C ALA A 158 -8.16 16.36 2.65
N ILE A 159 -8.45 16.94 3.80
CA ILE A 159 -7.53 17.76 4.60
C ILE A 159 -7.31 17.02 5.90
N LYS A 160 -6.07 16.63 6.17
CA LYS A 160 -5.66 16.04 7.44
C LYS A 160 -4.88 17.08 8.25
N THR A 161 -5.30 17.33 9.48
CA THR A 161 -4.67 18.26 10.42
C THR A 161 -4.60 17.63 11.81
N VAL A 162 -3.90 18.24 12.76
CA VAL A 162 -3.81 17.76 14.14
C VAL A 162 -5.20 17.80 14.77
N ASP A 163 -5.60 16.69 15.39
CA ASP A 163 -6.75 16.69 16.28
C ASP A 163 -6.31 17.16 17.67
N VAL A 164 -6.56 18.43 17.98
CA VAL A 164 -6.26 19.02 19.31
C VAL A 164 -7.02 18.35 20.45
N LYS A 165 -8.12 17.65 20.15
CA LYS A 165 -8.89 16.86 21.12
C LYS A 165 -8.55 15.37 21.06
N GLY A 166 -7.60 14.99 20.21
CA GLY A 166 -7.15 13.62 20.01
C GLY A 166 -6.40 13.06 21.21
N GLN A 167 -6.26 11.74 21.24
CA GLN A 167 -5.59 11.02 22.33
C GLN A 167 -4.13 11.44 22.50
N ASP A 168 -3.39 11.68 21.41
CA ASP A 168 -1.98 12.06 21.50
C ASP A 168 -1.78 13.41 22.21
N VAL A 169 -2.61 14.41 21.85
CA VAL A 169 -2.54 15.75 22.46
C VAL A 169 -3.00 15.70 23.91
N THR A 170 -4.14 15.08 24.16
CA THR A 170 -4.71 14.98 25.51
C THR A 170 -3.82 14.18 26.47
N THR A 171 -3.24 13.06 26.03
CA THR A 171 -2.30 12.27 26.85
C THR A 171 -1.04 13.07 27.15
N CYS A 172 -0.45 13.72 26.15
CA CYS A 172 0.72 14.57 26.34
C CYS A 172 0.47 15.73 27.32
N MET A 173 -0.72 16.34 27.28
CA MET A 173 -1.10 17.39 28.22
C MET A 173 -1.29 16.85 29.64
N ASN A 174 -1.87 15.65 29.78
CA ASN A 174 -2.01 14.98 31.07
C ASN A 174 -0.65 14.61 31.71
N GLU A 175 0.41 14.48 30.90
CA GLU A 175 1.80 14.32 31.35
C GLU A 175 2.45 15.64 31.83
N GLY A 176 1.72 16.75 31.81
CA GLY A 176 2.18 18.06 32.30
C GLY A 176 2.84 18.96 31.24
N ASN A 177 2.78 18.60 29.97
CA ASN A 177 3.30 19.42 28.87
C ASN A 177 2.31 20.53 28.47
N THR A 178 2.83 21.59 27.84
CA THR A 178 1.97 22.66 27.29
C THR A 178 1.23 22.18 26.04
N GLU A 179 0.06 22.77 25.77
CA GLU A 179 -0.73 22.49 24.55
C GLU A 179 0.12 22.67 23.28
N THR A 180 0.92 23.74 23.20
CA THR A 180 1.84 23.98 22.08
C THR A 180 2.84 22.85 21.90
N THR A 181 3.47 22.38 22.98
CA THR A 181 4.41 21.24 22.92
C THR A 181 3.71 19.97 22.43
N CYS A 182 2.49 19.72 22.89
CA CYS A 182 1.74 18.53 22.49
C CYS A 182 1.24 18.59 21.05
N PHE A 183 0.80 19.76 20.60
CA PHE A 183 0.48 20.00 19.20
C PHE A 183 1.69 19.75 18.31
N VAL A 184 2.85 20.30 18.66
CA VAL A 184 4.14 20.10 17.99
C VAL A 184 4.45 18.61 17.87
N LYS A 185 4.31 17.83 18.95
CA LYS A 185 4.52 16.38 18.95
C LYS A 185 3.55 15.66 17.99
N ALA A 186 2.27 16.00 18.02
CA ALA A 186 1.28 15.41 17.11
C ALA A 186 1.51 15.81 15.64
N ALA A 187 1.90 17.06 15.40
CA ALA A 187 2.20 17.60 14.07
C ALA A 187 3.37 16.86 13.41
N LYS A 188 4.39 16.42 14.17
CA LYS A 188 5.50 15.60 13.65
C LYS A 188 5.00 14.33 12.94
N LYS A 189 3.93 13.69 13.42
CA LYS A 189 3.34 12.51 12.75
C LYS A 189 2.73 12.86 11.39
N ILE A 190 2.09 14.03 11.26
CA ILE A 190 1.56 14.50 9.96
C ILE A 190 2.70 14.83 9.00
N VAL A 191 3.75 15.50 9.47
CA VAL A 191 4.95 15.78 8.65
C VAL A 191 5.60 14.49 8.17
N LYS A 192 5.71 13.48 9.05
CA LYS A 192 6.17 12.14 8.68
C LYS A 192 5.34 11.55 7.55
N GLU A 193 4.03 11.59 7.71
CA GLU A 193 3.10 11.07 6.72
C GLU A 193 3.27 11.75 5.36
N ILE A 194 3.37 13.10 5.33
CA ILE A 194 3.64 13.88 4.11
C ILE A 194 4.90 13.37 3.42
N VAL A 195 6.01 13.31 4.16
CA VAL A 195 7.33 12.94 3.63
C VAL A 195 7.32 11.51 3.07
N VAL A 196 6.71 10.57 3.80
CA VAL A 196 6.63 9.17 3.37
C VAL A 196 5.73 9.03 2.14
N LEU A 197 4.52 9.62 2.13
CA LEU A 197 3.61 9.53 0.98
C LEU A 197 4.17 10.22 -0.27
N GLN A 198 4.97 11.28 -0.12
CA GLN A 198 5.64 11.92 -1.26
C GLN A 198 6.78 11.06 -1.80
N ALA A 199 7.52 10.38 -0.92
CA ALA A 199 8.59 9.48 -1.33
C ALA A 199 8.05 8.19 -1.98
N LEU A 200 6.90 7.70 -1.50
CA LEU A 200 6.20 6.55 -2.03
C LEU A 200 5.39 6.95 -3.28
N THR A 201 5.88 6.58 -4.45
CA THR A 201 5.16 6.86 -5.71
C THR A 201 4.52 5.59 -6.25
N GLY A 202 3.22 5.61 -6.54
CA GLY A 202 2.54 4.48 -7.16
C GLY A 202 1.04 4.69 -7.34
N GLN A 203 0.40 3.79 -8.07
CA GLN A 203 -1.06 3.80 -8.24
C GLN A 203 -1.80 3.47 -6.94
N ASN A 204 -1.21 2.60 -6.11
CA ASN A 204 -1.75 2.15 -4.82
C ASN A 204 -1.25 2.95 -3.61
N VAL A 205 -0.72 4.15 -3.84
CA VAL A 205 -0.33 5.09 -2.77
C VAL A 205 -1.19 6.35 -2.89
N LEU A 206 -1.70 6.82 -1.75
CA LEU A 206 -2.53 8.02 -1.70
C LEU A 206 -1.72 9.24 -2.12
N LYS A 207 -2.27 10.02 -3.06
CA LYS A 207 -1.59 11.21 -3.58
C LYS A 207 -1.75 12.40 -2.64
N VAL A 208 -0.61 12.95 -2.22
CA VAL A 208 -0.52 14.27 -1.59
C VAL A 208 -0.64 15.34 -2.69
N LEU A 209 -1.64 16.21 -2.56
CA LEU A 209 -1.90 17.33 -3.46
C LEU A 209 -1.22 18.61 -2.97
N GLY A 210 -0.96 18.73 -1.68
CA GLY A 210 -0.24 19.85 -1.09
C GLY A 210 -0.22 19.76 0.43
N PHE A 211 0.47 20.70 1.06
CA PHE A 211 0.54 20.78 2.52
C PHE A 211 0.87 22.21 2.96
N CYS A 212 0.57 22.51 4.21
CA CYS A 212 0.95 23.74 4.87
C CYS A 212 1.66 23.42 6.18
N LEU A 213 2.85 23.99 6.36
CA LEU A 213 3.68 23.87 7.57
C LEU A 213 3.98 25.29 8.08
N PRO A 214 4.09 25.50 9.41
CA PRO A 214 4.48 26.79 9.97
C PRO A 214 5.91 27.12 9.52
N ARG A 215 6.13 28.37 9.08
CA ARG A 215 7.45 28.82 8.58
C ARG A 215 8.24 29.53 9.67
N ASP A 216 7.56 30.28 10.54
CA ASP A 216 8.17 31.05 11.62
C ASP A 216 7.51 30.78 12.98
N THR A 217 8.17 31.20 14.07
CA THR A 217 7.69 31.04 15.45
C THR A 217 6.45 31.87 15.78
N ASP A 218 6.12 32.86 14.95
CA ASP A 218 4.97 33.77 15.10
C ASP A 218 3.76 33.38 14.22
N ASP A 219 3.88 32.38 13.35
CA ASP A 219 2.74 31.87 12.61
C ASP A 219 1.84 31.06 13.55
N ASN A 220 0.51 31.26 13.45
CA ASN A 220 -0.47 30.40 14.11
C ASN A 220 -0.08 28.93 13.81
N LEU A 221 0.26 28.17 14.86
CA LEU A 221 0.78 26.82 14.74
C LEU A 221 -0.24 25.94 13.99
N TRP A 222 -0.06 25.78 12.68
CA TRP A 222 -1.00 25.10 11.81
C TRP A 222 -0.27 24.19 10.85
N VAL A 223 -0.58 22.89 10.92
CA VAL A 223 -0.05 21.86 10.03
C VAL A 223 -1.20 21.17 9.35
N ALA A 224 -1.22 21.18 8.02
CA ALA A 224 -2.24 20.50 7.24
C ALA A 224 -1.63 19.79 6.03
N MET A 225 -2.11 18.59 5.75
CA MET A 225 -1.86 17.86 4.51
C MET A 225 -3.14 17.78 3.70
N VAL A 226 -3.05 18.05 2.39
CA VAL A 226 -4.15 17.90 1.44
C VAL A 226 -3.88 16.72 0.53
N THR A 227 -4.85 15.82 0.42
CA THR A 227 -4.76 14.61 -0.43
C THR A 227 -5.97 14.51 -1.35
N GLU A 228 -5.88 13.61 -2.33
CA GLU A 228 -7.09 13.16 -3.03
C GLU A 228 -8.12 12.59 -2.02
N LEU A 229 -9.41 12.81 -2.29
CA LEU A 229 -10.47 12.29 -1.43
C LEU A 229 -10.69 10.80 -1.73
N GLY A 230 -10.61 9.98 -0.68
CA GLY A 230 -10.92 8.56 -0.74
C GLY A 230 -12.03 8.18 0.23
N GLU A 231 -12.65 7.03 -0.04
CA GLU A 231 -13.66 6.43 0.83
C GLU A 231 -13.02 5.40 1.75
N ALA A 232 -13.35 5.43 3.04
CA ALA A 232 -12.85 4.46 4.00
C ALA A 232 -13.25 3.03 3.59
N VAL A 233 -12.34 2.08 3.81
CA VAL A 233 -12.62 0.66 3.60
C VAL A 233 -13.32 0.12 4.83
N ASP A 234 -14.62 -0.15 4.74
CA ASP A 234 -15.40 -0.79 5.80
C ASP A 234 -15.77 -2.24 5.46
N LEU A 235 -16.02 -3.04 6.51
CA LEU A 235 -16.33 -4.46 6.36
C LEU A 235 -17.64 -4.68 5.58
N ILE A 236 -18.64 -3.84 5.80
CA ILE A 236 -19.95 -3.97 5.17
C ILE A 236 -19.83 -3.73 3.66
N LYS A 237 -19.07 -2.70 3.27
CA LYS A 237 -18.75 -2.39 1.89
C LYS A 237 -17.99 -3.54 1.23
N LEU A 238 -16.98 -4.10 1.88
CA LEU A 238 -16.25 -5.27 1.38
C LEU A 238 -17.18 -6.48 1.17
N LEU A 239 -18.14 -6.71 2.07
CA LEU A 239 -19.11 -7.80 1.94
C LEU A 239 -20.12 -7.58 0.81
N GLN A 240 -20.47 -6.31 0.53
CA GLN A 240 -21.41 -5.91 -0.51
C GLN A 240 -20.77 -5.79 -1.90
N MET A 241 -19.44 -5.73 -2.00
CA MET A 241 -18.71 -5.69 -3.27
C MET A 241 -18.91 -6.98 -4.08
N SER A 242 -18.80 -6.85 -5.40
CA SER A 242 -18.70 -8.00 -6.31
C SER A 242 -17.46 -8.85 -5.99
N TRP A 243 -17.43 -10.10 -6.44
CA TRP A 243 -16.23 -10.93 -6.24
C TRP A 243 -15.05 -10.39 -7.05
N GLU A 244 -15.31 -9.78 -8.21
CA GLU A 244 -14.33 -9.13 -9.07
C GLU A 244 -13.66 -7.94 -8.36
N ASP A 245 -14.44 -7.10 -7.68
CA ASP A 245 -13.92 -5.95 -6.95
C ASP A 245 -13.12 -6.40 -5.72
N ARG A 246 -13.57 -7.44 -5.02
CA ARG A 246 -12.80 -8.04 -3.92
C ARG A 246 -11.47 -8.61 -4.40
N LEU A 247 -11.46 -9.29 -5.54
CA LEU A 247 -10.22 -9.79 -6.15
C LEU A 247 -9.29 -8.64 -6.52
N ARG A 248 -9.81 -7.55 -7.08
CA ARG A 248 -9.03 -6.34 -7.38
C ARG A 248 -8.41 -5.73 -6.12
N ILE A 249 -9.18 -5.65 -5.02
CA ILE A 249 -8.65 -5.20 -3.73
C ILE A 249 -7.50 -6.09 -3.25
N SER A 250 -7.64 -7.41 -3.34
CA SER A 250 -6.55 -8.33 -2.97
C SER A 250 -5.30 -8.10 -3.81
N MET A 251 -5.46 -7.88 -5.12
CA MET A 251 -4.34 -7.55 -6.01
C MET A 251 -3.69 -6.22 -5.64
N ASP A 252 -4.49 -5.20 -5.31
CA ASP A 252 -3.99 -3.90 -4.87
C ASP A 252 -3.21 -4.01 -3.55
N VAL A 253 -3.66 -4.84 -2.59
CA VAL A 253 -2.91 -5.13 -1.36
C VAL A 253 -1.57 -5.78 -1.70
N THR A 254 -1.54 -6.79 -2.57
CA THR A 254 -0.29 -7.44 -3.01
C THR A 254 0.64 -6.44 -3.69
N ALA A 255 0.13 -5.54 -4.52
CA ALA A 255 0.93 -4.49 -5.15
C ALA A 255 1.54 -3.53 -4.13
N ILE A 256 0.80 -3.17 -3.07
CA ILE A 256 1.31 -2.35 -1.97
C ILE A 256 2.43 -3.08 -1.23
N VAL A 257 2.22 -4.35 -0.86
CA VAL A 257 3.23 -5.15 -0.14
C VAL A 257 4.50 -5.31 -0.98
N ASN A 258 4.36 -5.63 -2.27
CA ASN A 258 5.51 -5.74 -3.18
C ASN A 258 6.26 -4.41 -3.31
N MET A 259 5.52 -3.30 -3.43
CA MET A 259 6.11 -1.97 -3.48
C MET A 259 6.88 -1.66 -2.20
N MET A 260 6.33 -1.98 -1.02
CA MET A 260 7.00 -1.77 0.27
C MET A 260 8.27 -2.62 0.45
N SER A 261 8.31 -3.83 -0.13
CA SER A 261 9.52 -4.68 -0.09
C SER A 261 10.62 -4.25 -1.06
N GLU A 262 10.27 -3.51 -2.12
CA GLU A 262 11.19 -3.19 -3.22
C GLU A 262 11.43 -1.68 -3.38
N THR A 263 11.17 -0.87 -2.34
CA THR A 263 11.34 0.58 -2.50
C THR A 263 12.81 0.95 -2.76
N PRO A 264 13.07 2.04 -3.50
CA PRO A 264 14.42 2.58 -3.66
C PRO A 264 15.10 3.03 -2.37
N TYR A 265 14.40 2.97 -1.23
CA TYR A 265 14.85 3.44 0.07
C TYR A 265 15.16 2.30 1.05
N GLY A 266 15.04 1.05 0.60
CA GLY A 266 15.09 -0.16 1.41
C GLY A 266 13.70 -0.70 1.74
N SER A 267 13.65 -1.88 2.37
CA SER A 267 12.36 -2.47 2.75
C SER A 267 11.69 -1.62 3.84
N LEU A 268 10.40 -1.39 3.65
CA LEU A 268 9.55 -0.70 4.61
C LEU A 268 8.84 -1.69 5.51
N ALA A 269 8.88 -1.44 6.81
CA ALA A 269 8.03 -2.11 7.78
C ALA A 269 6.92 -1.18 8.25
N MET A 270 5.73 -1.75 8.40
CA MET A 270 4.57 -1.08 8.93
C MET A 270 4.00 -1.92 10.06
N ASN A 271 4.00 -1.39 11.27
CA ASN A 271 3.52 -2.13 12.44
C ASN A 271 1.99 -2.26 12.45
N ASP A 272 1.27 -1.30 11.87
CA ASP A 272 -0.20 -1.25 11.90
C ASP A 272 -0.84 -1.58 10.54
N PHE A 273 -0.38 -2.62 9.84
CA PHE A 273 -0.89 -2.99 8.50
C PHE A 273 -2.32 -3.57 8.58
N ARG A 274 -3.32 -2.69 8.67
CA ARG A 274 -4.74 -3.07 8.80
C ARG A 274 -5.65 -2.25 7.90
N ARG A 275 -6.90 -2.70 7.76
CA ARG A 275 -7.91 -2.08 6.89
C ARG A 275 -8.04 -0.55 6.99
N GLN A 276 -7.87 0.02 8.18
CA GLN A 276 -8.00 1.47 8.40
C GLN A 276 -6.88 2.31 7.76
N GLN A 277 -5.77 1.67 7.39
CA GLN A 277 -4.64 2.31 6.72
C GLN A 277 -4.90 2.55 5.23
N PHE A 278 -6.02 2.06 4.70
CA PHE A 278 -6.36 2.11 3.28
C PHE A 278 -7.64 2.90 3.02
N VAL A 279 -7.67 3.55 1.85
CA VAL A 279 -8.86 4.16 1.28
C VAL A 279 -9.06 3.71 -0.16
N LEU A 280 -10.30 3.78 -0.63
CA LEU A 280 -10.65 3.55 -2.02
C LEU A 280 -10.77 4.89 -2.75
N VAL A 281 -9.98 5.06 -3.80
CA VAL A 281 -10.09 6.20 -4.70
C VAL A 281 -10.44 5.69 -6.08
N ASN A 282 -11.65 6.00 -6.55
CA ASN A 282 -12.17 5.52 -7.84
C ASN A 282 -12.07 3.99 -8.00
N GLY A 283 -12.32 3.24 -6.91
CA GLY A 283 -12.28 1.76 -6.91
C GLY A 283 -10.89 1.14 -6.81
N VAL A 284 -9.83 1.95 -6.70
CA VAL A 284 -8.45 1.49 -6.44
C VAL A 284 -8.14 1.62 -4.96
N LEU A 285 -7.64 0.55 -4.35
CA LEU A 285 -7.19 0.57 -2.96
C LEU A 285 -5.82 1.27 -2.87
N LYS A 286 -5.73 2.24 -1.96
CA LYS A 286 -4.51 3.03 -1.74
C LYS A 286 -4.10 3.05 -0.28
N LEU A 287 -2.81 2.87 -0.03
CA LEU A 287 -2.19 3.11 1.26
C LEU A 287 -2.25 4.61 1.60
N SER A 288 -2.81 4.94 2.75
CA SER A 288 -3.24 6.30 3.08
C SER A 288 -2.70 6.86 4.38
N ASP A 289 -2.32 5.99 5.33
CA ASP A 289 -1.82 6.38 6.63
C ASP A 289 -0.52 5.60 6.86
N VAL A 290 0.57 6.34 7.09
CA VAL A 290 1.96 5.85 6.98
C VAL A 290 2.89 6.50 8.02
N ASP A 291 2.33 7.12 9.05
CA ASP A 291 3.12 7.73 10.13
C ASP A 291 3.83 6.68 11.01
N ASP A 292 3.31 5.45 11.07
CA ASP A 292 3.95 4.31 11.75
C ASP A 292 4.86 3.46 10.85
N ILE A 293 5.14 3.91 9.61
CA ILE A 293 6.13 3.26 8.75
C ILE A 293 7.54 3.60 9.21
N GLY A 294 8.41 2.59 9.17
CA GLY A 294 9.85 2.73 9.38
C GLY A 294 10.64 1.87 8.40
N PHE A 295 11.93 2.14 8.28
CA PHE A 295 12.84 1.26 7.56
C PHE A 295 13.23 0.10 8.47
N ARG A 296 12.95 -1.13 8.04
CA ARG A 296 13.34 -2.30 8.82
C ARG A 296 13.64 -3.47 7.91
N ASP A 297 14.84 -3.43 7.35
CA ASP A 297 15.59 -4.64 7.14
C ASP A 297 16.39 -4.87 8.42
N LEU A 298 16.14 -5.97 9.15
CA LEU A 298 17.17 -6.41 10.10
C LEU A 298 18.41 -6.71 9.27
N PRO A 299 19.58 -6.11 9.55
CA PRO A 299 20.81 -6.57 8.93
C PRO A 299 21.06 -7.99 9.43
N CYS A 300 20.66 -8.99 8.64
CA CYS A 300 20.99 -10.36 8.94
C CYS A 300 22.49 -10.54 8.74
N THR A 301 23.23 -10.71 9.83
CA THR A 301 24.65 -11.06 9.76
C THR A 301 24.83 -12.56 9.58
N ARG A 302 23.86 -13.35 10.04
CA ARG A 302 23.81 -14.81 9.95
C ARG A 302 22.41 -15.23 9.49
N ASN A 303 22.28 -16.40 8.87
CA ASN A 303 20.99 -16.93 8.43
C ASN A 303 19.96 -17.07 9.57
N SER A 304 20.43 -17.29 10.81
CA SER A 304 19.58 -17.31 12.00
C SER A 304 18.85 -16.00 12.28
N ASP A 305 19.46 -14.87 11.89
CA ASP A 305 18.93 -13.53 12.15
C ASP A 305 17.77 -13.19 11.21
N CYS A 306 17.62 -13.95 10.13
CA CYS A 306 16.59 -13.85 9.11
C CYS A 306 15.42 -14.82 9.33
N HIS A 307 15.46 -15.63 10.40
CA HIS A 307 14.31 -16.44 10.78
C HIS A 307 13.30 -15.58 11.52
N VAL A 308 12.18 -15.27 10.85
CA VAL A 308 11.03 -14.61 11.47
C VAL A 308 10.15 -15.71 12.07
N ASP A 309 10.21 -15.84 13.39
CA ASP A 309 9.29 -16.70 14.13
C ASP A 309 7.90 -16.04 14.13
N PHE A 310 7.05 -16.48 13.22
CA PHE A 310 5.63 -16.17 13.31
C PHE A 310 5.09 -16.89 14.53
N ALA A 311 4.77 -16.14 15.59
CA ALA A 311 3.98 -16.69 16.68
C ALA A 311 2.73 -17.30 16.06
N SER A 312 2.60 -18.63 16.13
CA SER A 312 1.39 -19.32 15.73
C SER A 312 0.27 -18.77 16.60
N MET A 313 -0.48 -17.79 16.10
CA MET A 313 -1.72 -17.37 16.71
C MET A 313 -2.62 -18.60 16.64
N ASN A 314 -2.91 -19.20 17.79
CA ASN A 314 -3.96 -20.19 17.91
C ASN A 314 -5.28 -19.49 17.53
N PHE A 315 -5.69 -19.62 16.27
CA PHE A 315 -7.03 -19.25 15.82
C PHE A 315 -8.05 -20.29 16.31
N THR A 316 -8.21 -20.37 17.63
CA THR A 316 -9.32 -21.06 18.28
C THR A 316 -9.76 -20.24 19.46
N GLN A 317 -10.64 -19.26 19.19
CA GLN A 317 -11.75 -18.90 20.08
C GLN A 317 -12.86 -18.22 19.30
#